data_AF-A0A6N2TE33-F1
#
_entry.id   AF-A0A6N2TE33-F1
#
_cell.length_a   1.000
_cell.length_b   1.000
_cell.length_c   1.000
_cell.angle_alpha   90.00
_cell.angle_beta   90.00
_cell.angle_gamma   90.00
#
_symmetry.space_group_name_H-M   'P 1'
#
loop_
_entity.id
_entity.type
_entity.pdbx_description
1 polymer ?
#
loop_
_entity_poly.entity_id
_entity_poly.type
_entity_poly.pdbx_seq_one_letter_code
_entity_poly.pdbx_strand_id
1 'polypeptide(L)'
;MKYIRQFGIILLLSTLGEVLHALLPLPVPASVYGLVLMLGALISGILKLEQVKEAAEFLIEIMPVMFIPAGVGLLTAWGALKPVWFPIAVITVVTTVIVMVVTGHVTQFVIRRGRREKR
;
A
#
# COMPACT_ATOMS: atom_id res chain seq x y z
N MET A 1 -8.61 -23.19 -11.12
CA MET A 1 -7.98 -23.42 -9.79
C MET A 1 -6.78 -22.52 -9.50
N LYS A 2 -6.02 -22.07 -10.51
CA LYS A 2 -4.85 -21.19 -10.31
C LYS A 2 -5.19 -19.91 -9.54
N TYR A 3 -6.18 -19.13 -9.98
CA TYR A 3 -6.64 -17.91 -9.30
C TYR A 3 -7.03 -18.13 -7.84
N ILE A 4 -7.77 -19.20 -7.53
CA ILE A 4 -8.18 -19.54 -6.15
C ILE A 4 -6.95 -19.78 -5.27
N ARG A 5 -5.94 -20.50 -5.77
CA ARG A 5 -4.69 -20.74 -5.03
C ARG A 5 -3.91 -19.44 -4.81
N GLN A 6 -3.75 -18.62 -5.85
CA GLN A 6 -3.02 -17.35 -5.76
C GLN A 6 -3.71 -16.39 -4.78
N PHE A 7 -5.03 -16.26 -4.89
CA PHE A 7 -5.85 -15.47 -3.98
C PHE A 7 -5.80 -15.99 -2.55
N GLY A 8 -5.85 -17.32 -2.37
CA GLY A 8 -5.71 -17.95 -1.05
C GLY A 8 -4.36 -17.65 -0.38
N ILE A 9 -3.26 -17.58 -1.13
CA ILE A 9 -1.95 -17.16 -0.61
C ILE A 9 -1.99 -15.70 -0.15
N ILE A 10 -2.56 -14.81 -0.96
CA ILE A 10 -2.69 -13.38 -0.62
C ILE A 10 -3.53 -13.21 0.64
N LEU A 11 -4.67 -13.90 0.74
CA LEU A 11 -5.51 -13.90 1.93
C LEU A 11 -4.79 -14.46 3.16
N LEU A 12 -4.08 -15.58 3.02
CA LEU A 12 -3.36 -16.19 4.13
C LEU A 12 -2.32 -15.22 4.71
N LEU A 13 -1.51 -14.60 3.86
CA LEU A 13 -0.51 -13.62 4.30
C LEU A 13 -1.15 -12.36 4.89
N SER A 14 -2.28 -11.91 4.34
CA SER A 14 -3.04 -10.78 4.89
C SER A 14 -3.60 -11.10 6.28
N THR A 15 -4.14 -12.31 6.47
CA THR A 15 -4.70 -12.78 7.75
C THR A 15 -3.60 -12.98 8.79
N LEU A 16 -2.43 -13.50 8.38
CA LEU A 16 -1.25 -13.55 9.25
C LEU A 16 -0.79 -12.16 9.67
N GLY A 17 -0.91 -11.16 8.80
CA GLY A 17 -0.65 -9.75 9.13
C GLY A 17 -1.56 -9.25 10.25
N GLU A 18 -2.85 -9.60 10.21
CA GLU A 18 -3.83 -9.27 11.26
C GLU A 18 -3.49 -9.96 12.59
N VAL A 19 -3.16 -11.26 12.53
CA VAL A 19 -2.74 -12.02 13.72
C VAL A 19 -1.47 -11.42 14.34
N LEU A 20 -0.49 -11.03 13.52
CA LEU A 20 0.72 -10.37 14.00
C LEU A 20 0.43 -8.99 14.59
N HIS A 21 -0.46 -8.21 13.98
CA HIS A 21 -0.86 -6.92 14.53
C HIS A 21 -1.54 -7.06 15.89
N ALA A 22 -2.38 -8.08 16.07
CA ALA A 22 -3.01 -8.38 17.36
C ALA A 22 -2.00 -8.78 18.45
N LEU A 23 -0.90 -9.46 18.08
CA LEU A 23 0.14 -9.88 19.02
C LEU A 23 1.18 -8.77 19.29
N LEU A 24 1.51 -7.98 18.27
CA LEU A 24 2.49 -6.91 18.29
C LEU A 24 1.80 -5.62 17.84
N PRO A 25 1.11 -4.90 18.74
CA PRO A 25 0.36 -3.70 18.39
C PRO A 25 1.31 -2.49 18.19
N LEU A 26 2.03 -2.48 17.07
CA LEU A 26 2.77 -1.30 16.62
C LEU A 26 1.77 -0.27 16.06
N PRO A 27 2.10 1.03 16.05
CA PRO A 27 1.26 2.10 15.51
C PRO A 27 1.24 2.10 13.97
N VAL A 28 1.07 0.93 13.35
CA VAL A 28 0.97 0.74 11.91
C VAL A 28 -0.23 -0.19 11.61
N PRO A 29 -0.93 0.03 10.49
CA PRO A 29 -2.05 -0.84 10.09
C PRO A 29 -1.61 -2.30 9.89
N ALA A 30 -2.51 -3.24 10.14
CA ALA A 30 -2.29 -4.67 9.89
C ALA A 30 -1.85 -4.99 8.44
N SER A 31 -2.32 -4.21 7.47
CA SER A 31 -1.92 -4.35 6.06
C SER A 31 -0.41 -4.18 5.84
N VAL A 32 0.28 -3.37 6.66
CA VAL A 32 1.73 -3.19 6.60
C VAL A 32 2.46 -4.48 6.99
N TYR A 33 1.95 -5.21 8.00
CA TYR A 33 2.51 -6.51 8.39
C TYR A 33 2.35 -7.52 7.26
N GLY A 34 1.16 -7.59 6.64
CA GLY A 34 0.91 -8.45 5.49
C GLY A 34 1.86 -8.18 4.32
N LEU A 35 2.14 -6.89 4.03
CA LEU A 35 3.10 -6.48 3.00
C LEU A 35 4.54 -6.92 3.34
N VAL A 36 4.98 -6.73 4.60
CA VAL A 36 6.31 -7.14 5.04
C VAL A 36 6.47 -8.66 5.00
N LEU A 37 5.45 -9.40 5.41
CA LEU A 37 5.43 -10.86 5.31
C LEU A 37 5.52 -11.34 3.86
N MET A 38 4.72 -10.74 2.96
CA MET A 38 4.75 -11.08 1.55
C MET A 38 6.11 -10.77 0.92
N LEU A 39 6.69 -9.60 1.23
CA LEU A 39 8.02 -9.23 0.79
C LEU A 39 9.09 -10.21 1.30
N GLY A 40 9.03 -10.59 2.58
CA GLY A 40 9.93 -11.58 3.16
C GLY A 40 9.82 -12.95 2.48
N ALA A 41 8.59 -13.39 2.19
CA ALA A 41 8.34 -14.64 1.46
C ALA A 41 8.87 -14.62 0.03
N LEU A 42 8.79 -13.47 -0.66
CA LEU A 42 9.34 -13.29 -2.00
C LEU A 42 10.87 -13.23 -2.01
N ILE A 43 11.48 -12.48 -1.08
CA ILE A 43 12.94 -12.35 -0.98
C ILE A 43 13.59 -13.67 -0.59
N SER A 44 12.97 -14.43 0.33
CA SER A 44 13.46 -15.75 0.74
C SER A 44 13.28 -16.84 -0.31
N GLY A 45 12.55 -16.57 -1.39
CA GLY A 45 12.28 -17.54 -2.47
C GLY A 45 11.29 -18.64 -2.09
N ILE A 46 10.71 -18.59 -0.88
CA ILE A 46 9.62 -19.49 -0.45
C ILE A 46 8.42 -19.32 -1.37
N LEU A 47 8.15 -18.06 -1.75
CA LEU A 47 7.09 -17.68 -2.68
C LEU A 47 7.72 -17.15 -3.97
N LYS A 48 7.32 -17.70 -5.11
CA LYS A 48 7.67 -17.17 -6.43
C LYS A 48 6.61 -16.17 -6.89
N LEU A 49 7.02 -15.11 -7.58
CA LEU A 49 6.12 -14.04 -8.04
C LEU A 49 4.95 -14.59 -8.88
N GLU A 50 5.21 -15.60 -9.71
CA GLU A 50 4.22 -16.24 -10.58
C GLU A 50 3.11 -16.97 -9.79
N GLN A 51 3.31 -17.22 -8.49
CA GLN A 51 2.32 -17.84 -7.61
C GLN A 51 1.27 -16.85 -7.09
N VAL A 52 1.46 -15.55 -7.25
CA VAL A 52 0.52 -14.52 -6.77
C VAL A 52 0.17 -13.45 -7.81
N LYS A 53 1.00 -13.30 -8.85
CA LYS A 53 0.93 -12.20 -9.81
C LYS A 53 -0.44 -12.01 -10.47
N GLU A 54 -1.03 -13.05 -11.03
CA GLU A 54 -2.29 -12.92 -11.81
C GLU A 54 -3.47 -12.53 -10.92
N ALA A 55 -3.58 -13.12 -9.72
CA ALA A 55 -4.61 -12.72 -8.77
C ALA A 55 -4.36 -11.30 -8.22
N ALA A 56 -3.11 -10.93 -7.96
CA ALA A 56 -2.77 -9.58 -7.51
C ALA A 56 -3.11 -8.52 -8.58
N GLU A 57 -2.76 -8.76 -9.85
CA GLU A 57 -3.10 -7.89 -10.98
C GLU A 57 -4.62 -7.73 -11.12
N PHE A 58 -5.37 -8.84 -11.05
CA PHE A 58 -6.83 -8.80 -11.07
C PHE A 58 -7.40 -7.97 -9.91
N LEU A 59 -6.91 -8.16 -8.68
CA LEU A 59 -7.35 -7.40 -7.51
C LEU A 59 -7.05 -5.90 -7.65
N ILE A 60 -5.90 -5.54 -8.22
CA ILE A 60 -5.53 -4.16 -8.50
C ILE A 60 -6.45 -3.55 -9.57
N GLU A 61 -6.80 -4.33 -10.60
CA GLU A 61 -7.68 -3.89 -11.69
C GLU A 61 -9.10 -3.58 -11.18
N ILE A 62 -9.65 -4.38 -10.27
CA ILE A 62 -10.97 -4.14 -9.67
C ILE A 62 -10.94 -3.17 -8.48
N MET A 63 -9.77 -2.71 -8.05
CA MET A 63 -9.60 -1.81 -6.90
C MET A 63 -10.46 -0.52 -7.00
N PRO A 64 -10.61 0.15 -8.17
CA PRO A 64 -11.50 1.30 -8.31
C PRO A 64 -12.96 1.00 -7.92
N VAL A 65 -13.45 -0.20 -8.24
CA VAL A 65 -14.82 -0.63 -7.86
C VAL A 65 -14.94 -0.77 -6.34
N MET A 66 -13.89 -1.27 -5.69
CA MET A 66 -13.82 -1.41 -4.23
C MET A 66 -13.77 -0.05 -3.50
N PHE A 67 -13.43 1.04 -4.19
CA PHE A 67 -13.48 2.40 -3.64
C PHE A 67 -14.86 3.08 -3.73
N ILE A 68 -15.80 2.53 -4.50
CA ILE A 68 -17.16 3.09 -4.63
C ILE A 68 -17.85 3.21 -3.25
N PRO A 69 -17.86 2.19 -2.37
CA PRO A 69 -18.49 2.31 -1.04
C PRO A 69 -17.86 3.41 -0.18
N ALA A 70 -16.53 3.56 -0.24
CA ALA A 70 -15.84 4.64 0.48
C ALA A 70 -16.27 6.02 -0.05
N GLY A 71 -16.43 6.16 -1.37
CA GLY A 71 -16.95 7.37 -2.01
C GLY A 71 -18.39 7.69 -1.59
N VAL A 72 -19.28 6.69 -1.56
CA VAL A 72 -20.66 6.87 -1.09
C VAL A 72 -20.70 7.26 0.39
N GLY A 73 -19.81 6.69 1.22
CA GLY A 73 -19.66 7.08 2.62
C GLY A 73 -19.33 8.57 2.79
N LEU A 74 -18.56 9.17 1.88
CA LEU A 74 -18.28 10.62 1.92
C LEU A 74 -19.54 11.48 1.74
N LEU A 75 -20.56 10.99 1.03
CA LEU A 75 -21.83 11.71 0.90
C LEU A 75 -22.53 11.84 2.26
N THR A 76 -22.42 10.84 3.13
CA THR A 76 -22.97 10.94 4.50
C THR A 76 -22.20 11.95 5.36
N ALA A 77 -20.91 12.14 5.10
CA ALA A 77 -20.06 13.12 5.77
C ALA A 77 -20.07 14.51 5.08
N TRP A 78 -20.87 14.69 4.03
CA TRP A 78 -20.82 15.89 3.19
C TRP A 78 -21.08 17.19 3.97
N GLY A 79 -21.94 17.15 4.99
CA GLY A 79 -22.21 18.31 5.85
C GLY A 79 -20.97 18.84 6.56
N ALA A 80 -20.08 17.96 7.02
CA ALA A 80 -18.82 18.33 7.65
C ALA A 80 -17.72 18.67 6.63
N LEU A 81 -17.78 18.08 5.44
CA LEU A 81 -16.79 18.29 4.38
C LEU A 81 -17.00 19.58 3.58
N LYS A 82 -18.26 19.97 3.35
CA LYS A 82 -18.65 21.15 2.57
C LYS A 82 -18.01 22.48 3.00
N PRO A 83 -17.73 22.79 4.28
CA PRO A 83 -17.03 24.03 4.62
C PRO A 83 -15.51 23.98 4.33
N VAL A 84 -14.91 22.80 4.25
CA VAL A 84 -13.45 22.60 4.20
C VAL A 84 -12.94 21.89 2.93
N TRP A 85 -13.82 21.58 1.98
CA TRP A 85 -13.47 20.87 0.75
C TRP A 85 -12.35 21.55 -0.05
N PHE A 86 -12.34 22.88 -0.11
CA PHE A 86 -11.33 23.63 -0.85
C PHE A 86 -9.94 23.56 -0.18
N PRO A 87 -9.79 23.86 1.12
CA PRO A 87 -8.56 23.58 1.85
C PRO A 87 -8.09 22.12 1.70
N ILE A 88 -8.99 21.14 1.76
CA ILE A 88 -8.65 19.72 1.60
C ILE A 88 -8.13 19.40 0.20
N ALA A 89 -8.76 19.94 -0.85
CA ALA A 89 -8.29 19.74 -2.22
C ALA A 89 -6.89 20.33 -2.42
N VAL A 90 -6.69 21.57 -1.95
CA VAL A 90 -5.39 22.25 -2.05
C VAL A 90 -4.31 21.52 -1.27
N ILE A 91 -4.56 21.18 0.00
CA ILE A 91 -3.55 20.52 0.83
C ILE A 91 -3.20 19.15 0.24
N THR A 92 -4.17 18.39 -0.27
CA THR A 92 -3.93 17.07 -0.89
C THR A 92 -2.99 17.18 -2.08
N VAL A 93 -3.23 18.12 -3.00
CA VAL A 93 -2.37 18.30 -4.18
C VAL A 93 -0.98 18.76 -3.76
N VAL A 94 -0.91 19.77 -2.89
CA VAL A 94 0.37 20.34 -2.44
C VAL A 94 1.20 19.29 -1.69
N THR A 95 0.62 18.55 -0.74
CA THR A 95 1.36 17.52 0.00
C THR A 95 1.79 16.38 -0.90
N THR A 96 0.97 15.99 -1.88
CA THR A 96 1.33 14.93 -2.83
C THR A 96 2.56 15.34 -3.64
N VAL A 97 2.58 16.56 -4.20
CA VAL A 97 3.74 17.09 -4.93
C VAL A 97 4.97 17.19 -4.03
N ILE A 98 4.82 17.76 -2.82
CA ILE A 98 5.93 17.91 -1.88
C ILE A 98 6.52 16.55 -1.50
N VAL A 99 5.69 15.57 -1.14
CA VAL A 99 6.13 14.22 -0.76
C VAL A 99 6.88 13.56 -1.93
N MET A 100 6.37 13.66 -3.17
CA MET A 100 7.06 13.12 -4.35
C MET A 100 8.41 13.79 -4.59
N VAL A 101 8.48 15.12 -4.52
CA VAL A 101 9.72 15.89 -4.73
C VAL A 101 10.76 15.55 -3.67
N VAL A 102 10.38 15.57 -2.39
CA VAL A 102 11.28 15.28 -1.27
C VAL A 102 11.77 13.83 -1.34
N THR A 103 10.87 12.86 -1.54
CA THR A 103 11.24 11.44 -1.64
C THR A 103 12.18 11.19 -2.82
N GLY A 104 11.91 11.83 -3.97
CA GLY A 104 12.78 11.78 -5.15
C GLY A 104 14.17 12.34 -4.88
N HIS A 105 14.26 13.52 -4.28
CA HIS A 105 15.54 14.15 -3.93
C HIS A 105 16.34 13.34 -2.90
N VAL A 106 15.68 12.84 -1.85
CA VAL A 106 16.33 12.01 -0.82
C VAL A 106 16.88 10.73 -1.44
N THR A 107 16.09 10.04 -2.27
CA THR A 107 16.53 8.82 -2.96
C THR A 107 17.71 9.10 -3.88
N GLN A 108 17.65 10.17 -4.69
CA GLN A 108 18.76 10.58 -5.54
C GLN A 108 20.01 10.95 -4.74
N PHE A 109 19.87 11.63 -3.60
CA PHE A 109 20.98 11.98 -2.73
C PHE A 109 21.68 10.73 -2.18
N VAL A 110 20.91 9.77 -1.66
CA VAL A 110 21.45 8.49 -1.12
C VAL A 110 22.19 7.72 -2.21
N ILE A 111 21.61 7.60 -3.41
CA ILE A 111 22.24 6.90 -4.55
C ILE A 111 23.54 7.60 -4.99
N ARG A 112 23.54 8.95 -5.08
CA ARG A 112 24.74 9.72 -5.48
C ARG A 112 25.86 9.62 -4.44
N ARG A 113 25.52 9.62 -3.15
CA ARG A 113 26.50 9.47 -2.06
C ARG A 113 27.14 8.08 -2.07
N GLY A 114 26.34 7.02 -2.23
CA GLY A 114 26.85 5.65 -2.34
C GLY A 114 27.69 5.38 -3.60
N ARG A 115 27.48 6.13 -4.69
CA ARG A 115 28.36 6.08 -5.88
C ARG A 115 29.70 6.81 -5.69
N ARG A 116 29.74 7.84 -4.84
CA ARG A 116 30.95 8.64 -4.57
C ARG A 116 31.93 7.90 -3.65
N GLU A 117 31.45 6.93 -2.89
CA GLU A 117 32.24 6.08 -1.97
C GLU A 117 32.85 4.84 -2.66
N LYS A 118 32.39 4.51 -3.89
CA LYS A 118 32.93 3.43 -4.74
C LYS A 118 33.91 3.93 -5.82
N ARG A 119 34.28 5.21 -5.81
CA ARG A 119 35.29 5.82 -6.69
C ARG A 119 36.44 6.34 -5.86
#